data_AF-A0A7S2WRW9-F1
#
_entry.id   AF-A0A7S2WRW9-F1
#
_cell.length_a   1.000
_cell.length_b   1.000
_cell.length_c   1.000
_cell.angle_alpha   90.00
_cell.angle_beta   90.00
_cell.angle_gamma   90.00
#
_symmetry.space_group_name_H-M   'P 1'
#
loop_
_entity.id
_entity.type
_entity.pdbx_description
1 polymer ?
#
loop_
_entity_poly.entity_id
_entity_poly.type
_entity_poly.pdbx_seq_one_letter_code
_entity_poly.pdbx_strand_id
1 'polypeptide(L)'
;VQSLLASGLVRFGGGGAATSLDDSSGQQWDAPNAWPPLQDMLVEGLESCVLAAEEPSGPATAAQLVKDWVWSNYLGWKHSGVMFEKFDSVHPGSRGGGGEYTPQIGFGWTNGVLLSFLERYGKSG
;
A
#
# COMPACT_ATOMS: atom_id res chain seq x y z
N VAL A 1 7.14 -14.73 -5.70
CA VAL A 1 7.49 -13.30 -5.50
C VAL A 1 7.91 -12.62 -6.80
N GLN A 2 8.78 -13.23 -7.61
CA GLN A 2 9.28 -12.63 -8.85
C GLN A 2 8.19 -12.15 -9.84
N SER A 3 7.11 -12.92 -10.02
CA SER A 3 5.99 -12.50 -10.88
C SER A 3 5.30 -11.22 -10.40
N LEU A 4 5.15 -11.03 -9.09
CA LEU A 4 4.62 -9.79 -8.52
C LEU A 4 5.59 -8.62 -8.76
N LEU A 5 6.89 -8.83 -8.53
CA LEU A 5 7.89 -7.78 -8.75
C LEU A 5 7.99 -7.39 -10.23
N ALA A 6 7.85 -8.35 -11.14
CA ALA A 6 7.84 -8.10 -12.58
C ALA A 6 6.53 -7.50 -13.10
N SER A 7 5.44 -7.52 -12.31
CA SER A 7 4.12 -7.06 -12.76
C SER A 7 4.02 -5.54 -12.91
N GLY A 8 4.86 -4.77 -12.23
CA GLY A 8 4.73 -3.30 -12.15
C GLY A 8 3.68 -2.79 -11.16
N LEU A 9 2.98 -3.69 -10.44
CA LEU A 9 2.02 -3.31 -9.38
C LEU A 9 2.72 -2.73 -8.16
N VAL A 10 3.86 -3.31 -7.76
CA VAL A 10 4.66 -2.83 -6.62
C VAL A 10 5.56 -1.69 -7.08
N ARG A 11 5.32 -0.50 -6.56
CA ARG A 11 6.07 0.73 -6.89
C ARG A 11 6.88 1.16 -5.69
N PHE A 12 8.08 0.58 -5.54
CA PHE A 12 8.94 0.86 -4.39
C PHE A 12 9.30 2.34 -4.29
N GLY A 13 9.27 2.87 -3.06
CA GLY A 13 9.43 4.30 -2.78
C GLY A 13 8.21 5.15 -3.13
N GLY A 14 7.16 4.54 -3.70
CA GLY A 14 5.84 5.13 -3.92
C GLY A 14 4.91 4.97 -2.72
N GLY A 15 3.61 5.14 -2.92
CA GLY A 15 2.60 5.09 -1.87
C GLY A 15 1.94 3.72 -1.63
N GLY A 16 2.60 2.63 -2.05
CA GLY A 16 2.11 1.26 -1.96
C GLY A 16 1.93 0.60 -3.33
N ALA A 17 1.35 -0.59 -3.36
CA ALA A 17 1.03 -1.30 -4.58
C ALA A 17 -0.24 -0.75 -5.24
N ALA A 18 -0.19 -0.57 -6.55
CA ALA A 18 -1.34 -0.17 -7.36
C ALA A 18 -2.41 -1.27 -7.41
N THR A 19 -3.66 -0.87 -7.57
CA THR A 19 -4.80 -1.81 -7.68
C THR A 19 -4.80 -2.59 -8.98
N SER A 20 -4.41 -1.92 -10.07
CA SER A 20 -4.26 -2.48 -11.40
C SER A 20 -3.12 -1.76 -12.14
N LEU A 21 -2.96 -2.05 -13.43
CA LEU A 21 -2.03 -1.35 -14.32
C LEU A 21 -2.73 -0.41 -15.30
N ASP A 22 -4.07 -0.35 -15.29
CA ASP A 22 -4.83 0.56 -16.14
C ASP A 22 -4.86 1.94 -15.49
N ASP A 23 -4.15 2.90 -16.07
CA ASP A 23 -4.13 4.30 -15.62
C ASP A 23 -5.07 5.20 -16.44
N SER A 24 -5.82 4.63 -17.38
CA SER A 24 -6.68 5.33 -18.33
C SER A 24 -8.16 5.27 -17.97
N SER A 25 -8.58 4.32 -17.12
CA SER A 25 -10.00 4.08 -16.82
C SER A 25 -10.66 5.20 -16.00
N GLY A 26 -9.88 5.92 -15.18
CA GLY A 26 -10.37 6.90 -14.21
C GLY A 26 -11.19 6.31 -13.05
N GLN A 27 -11.24 4.97 -12.93
CA GLN A 27 -12.01 4.28 -11.91
C GLN A 27 -11.26 4.22 -10.57
N GLN A 28 -12.02 4.02 -9.48
CA GLN A 28 -11.42 4.01 -8.14
C GLN A 28 -10.55 2.77 -7.88
N TRP A 29 -10.85 1.66 -8.54
CA TRP A 29 -10.16 0.38 -8.38
C TRP A 29 -9.16 0.10 -9.50
N ASP A 30 -8.49 1.16 -9.97
CA ASP A 30 -7.48 1.12 -11.02
C ASP A 30 -6.28 2.00 -10.67
N ALA A 31 -5.21 1.95 -11.48
CA ALA A 31 -4.06 2.82 -11.27
C ALA A 31 -4.46 4.32 -11.36
N PRO A 32 -3.82 5.20 -10.57
CA PRO A 32 -2.71 4.93 -9.66
C PRO A 32 -3.15 4.55 -8.24
N ASN A 33 -4.42 4.24 -7.98
CA ASN A 33 -4.92 4.06 -6.62
C ASN A 33 -4.33 2.83 -5.92
N ALA A 34 -3.95 3.02 -4.65
CA ALA A 34 -3.52 2.01 -3.70
C ALA A 34 -4.51 1.95 -2.53
N TRP A 35 -5.18 0.80 -2.38
CA TRP A 35 -6.14 0.60 -1.29
C TRP A 35 -5.51 -0.12 -0.11
N PRO A 36 -5.84 0.28 1.13
CA PRO A 36 -5.28 -0.33 2.34
C PRO A 36 -5.44 -1.86 2.42
N PRO A 37 -6.62 -2.47 2.14
CA PRO A 37 -6.76 -3.93 2.24
C PRO A 37 -5.87 -4.70 1.28
N LEU A 38 -5.62 -4.14 0.08
CA LEU A 38 -4.75 -4.80 -0.89
C LEU A 38 -3.29 -4.78 -0.44
N GLN A 39 -2.88 -3.74 0.29
CA GLN A 39 -1.55 -3.71 0.89
C GLN A 39 -1.43 -4.80 1.95
N ASP A 40 -2.42 -4.90 2.83
CA ASP A 40 -2.46 -5.90 3.91
C ASP A 40 -2.38 -7.32 3.35
N MET A 41 -3.25 -7.66 2.39
CA MET A 41 -3.26 -8.98 1.73
C MET A 41 -1.92 -9.29 1.02
N LEU A 42 -1.31 -8.31 0.35
CA LEU A 42 -0.01 -8.49 -0.29
C LEU A 42 1.10 -8.75 0.74
N VAL A 43 1.15 -7.98 1.83
CA VAL A 43 2.15 -8.14 2.88
C VAL A 43 1.99 -9.51 3.56
N GLU A 44 0.77 -9.92 3.91
CA GLU A 44 0.50 -11.26 4.48
C GLU A 44 0.91 -12.40 3.55
N GLY A 45 0.61 -12.28 2.25
CA GLY A 45 1.01 -13.27 1.25
C GLY A 45 2.54 -13.34 1.10
N LEU A 46 3.21 -12.21 1.10
CA LEU A 46 4.67 -12.11 1.00
C LEU A 46 5.39 -12.67 2.24
N GLU A 47 4.85 -12.45 3.43
CA GLU A 47 5.37 -13.06 4.67
C GLU A 47 5.20 -14.58 4.69
N SER A 48 4.05 -15.07 4.18
CA SER A 48 3.77 -16.49 4.10
C SER A 48 4.70 -17.23 3.12
N CYS A 49 5.36 -16.51 2.20
CA CYS A 49 6.33 -17.08 1.26
C CYS A 49 7.60 -17.62 1.95
N VAL A 50 7.87 -17.29 3.22
CA VAL A 50 8.97 -17.90 4.01
C VAL A 50 8.84 -19.42 4.10
N LEU A 51 7.61 -19.93 4.05
CA LEU A 51 7.34 -21.36 4.14
C LEU A 51 7.70 -22.12 2.85
N ALA A 52 7.88 -21.40 1.74
CA ALA A 52 8.42 -21.96 0.50
C ALA A 52 9.93 -21.70 0.48
N ALA A 53 10.72 -22.73 0.81
CA ALA A 53 12.18 -22.69 0.96
C ALA A 53 12.97 -22.16 -0.28
N GLU A 54 12.28 -21.82 -1.37
CA GLU A 54 12.86 -21.40 -2.65
C GLU A 54 12.77 -19.88 -2.90
N GLU A 55 12.08 -19.09 -2.06
CA GLU A 55 11.86 -17.64 -2.31
C GLU A 55 12.17 -16.75 -1.10
N PRO A 56 13.45 -16.50 -0.79
CA PRO A 56 13.88 -15.67 0.35
C PRO A 56 13.51 -14.18 0.21
N SER A 57 13.03 -13.75 -0.96
CA SER A 57 12.71 -12.36 -1.26
C SER A 57 11.36 -11.88 -0.67
N GLY A 58 10.48 -12.81 -0.24
CA GLY A 58 9.14 -12.50 0.28
C GLY A 58 9.14 -11.54 1.47
N PRO A 59 9.76 -11.90 2.61
CA PRO A 59 9.82 -11.05 3.80
C PRO A 59 10.45 -9.68 3.56
N ALA A 60 11.54 -9.65 2.79
CA ALA A 60 12.21 -8.40 2.47
C ALA A 60 11.29 -7.47 1.65
N THR A 61 10.55 -8.04 0.70
CA THR A 61 9.54 -7.31 -0.09
C THR A 61 8.40 -6.83 0.79
N ALA A 62 7.89 -7.66 1.69
CA ALA A 62 6.86 -7.30 2.66
C ALA A 62 7.29 -6.12 3.53
N ALA A 63 8.49 -6.20 4.12
CA ALA A 63 9.05 -5.15 4.96
C ALA A 63 9.23 -3.82 4.20
N GLN A 64 9.64 -3.87 2.93
CA GLN A 64 9.76 -2.66 2.11
C GLN A 64 8.38 -2.06 1.80
N LEU A 65 7.40 -2.88 1.43
CA LEU A 65 6.04 -2.40 1.15
C LEU A 65 5.38 -1.77 2.39
N VAL A 66 5.62 -2.35 3.57
CA VAL A 66 5.19 -1.79 4.85
C VAL A 66 5.82 -0.42 5.10
N LYS A 67 7.13 -0.28 4.90
CA LYS A 67 7.83 1.00 5.04
C LYS A 67 7.24 2.07 4.12
N ASP A 68 7.06 1.73 2.85
CA ASP A 68 6.52 2.64 1.84
C ASP A 68 5.09 3.07 2.18
N TRP A 69 4.24 2.12 2.59
CA TRP A 69 2.86 2.40 3.03
C TRP A 69 2.82 3.29 4.27
N VAL A 70 3.55 2.94 5.32
CA VAL A 70 3.62 3.73 6.57
C VAL A 70 4.10 5.15 6.29
N TRP A 71 5.14 5.29 5.45
CA TRP A 71 5.69 6.60 5.08
C TRP A 71 4.69 7.44 4.30
N SER A 72 4.01 6.86 3.31
CA SER A 72 2.96 7.54 2.54
C SER A 72 1.82 8.01 3.44
N ASN A 73 1.37 7.15 4.35
CA ASN A 73 0.33 7.49 5.33
C ASN A 73 0.75 8.64 6.24
N TYR A 74 1.97 8.59 6.78
CA TYR A 74 2.53 9.67 7.60
C TYR A 74 2.59 10.99 6.84
N LEU A 75 3.08 11.00 5.60
CA LEU A 75 3.16 12.21 4.78
C LEU A 75 1.77 12.78 4.50
N GLY A 76 0.82 11.95 4.09
CA GLY A 76 -0.56 12.37 3.80
C GLY A 76 -1.22 13.00 5.02
N TRP A 77 -1.09 12.37 6.18
CA TRP A 77 -1.57 12.92 7.45
C TRP A 77 -0.86 14.21 7.84
N LYS A 78 0.47 14.25 7.76
CA LYS A 78 1.27 15.43 8.12
C LYS A 78 0.87 16.67 7.32
N HIS A 79 0.52 16.50 6.05
CA HIS A 79 0.15 17.60 5.17
C HIS A 79 -1.32 18.00 5.26
N SER A 80 -2.23 17.05 5.48
CA SER A 80 -3.68 17.29 5.41
C SER A 80 -4.41 17.30 6.76
N GLY A 81 -3.77 16.77 7.81
CA GLY A 81 -4.39 16.53 9.12
C GLY A 81 -5.33 15.32 9.17
N VAL A 82 -5.53 14.59 8.06
CA VAL A 82 -6.46 13.47 7.97
C VAL A 82 -5.83 12.24 7.29
N MET A 83 -6.43 11.08 7.55
CA MET A 83 -6.12 9.85 6.83
C MET A 83 -7.06 9.72 5.63
N PHE A 84 -6.52 9.36 4.47
CA PHE A 84 -7.29 9.18 3.25
C PHE A 84 -7.88 7.78 3.13
N GLU A 85 -8.96 7.66 2.37
CA GLU A 85 -9.55 6.39 1.97
C GLU A 85 -8.57 5.49 1.20
N LYS A 86 -7.80 6.08 0.29
CA LYS A 86 -6.85 5.44 -0.61
C LYS A 86 -5.73 6.42 -0.96
N PHE A 87 -4.56 5.89 -1.29
CA PHE A 87 -3.37 6.67 -1.61
C PHE A 87 -2.98 6.51 -3.08
N ASP A 88 -2.11 7.39 -3.57
CA ASP A 88 -1.47 7.26 -4.87
C ASP A 88 -0.25 6.32 -4.74
N SER A 89 -0.24 5.23 -5.51
CA SER A 89 0.86 4.25 -5.53
C SER A 89 2.19 4.82 -6.05
N VAL A 90 2.18 5.92 -6.80
CA VAL A 90 3.38 6.58 -7.37
C VAL A 90 3.90 7.67 -6.44
N HIS A 91 3.01 8.50 -5.89
CA HIS A 91 3.38 9.73 -5.18
C HIS A 91 3.10 9.61 -3.67
N PRO A 92 4.12 9.35 -2.82
CA PRO A 92 3.93 9.20 -1.38
C PRO A 92 3.21 10.39 -0.74
N GLY A 93 2.26 10.12 0.15
CA GLY A 93 1.46 11.14 0.82
C GLY A 93 0.35 11.75 -0.02
N SER A 94 0.27 11.43 -1.31
CA SER A 94 -0.82 11.91 -2.16
C SER A 94 -2.05 11.03 -2.00
N ARG A 95 -3.21 11.69 -1.98
CA ARG A 95 -4.51 11.03 -1.96
C ARG A 95 -4.78 10.38 -3.32
N GLY A 96 -5.33 9.17 -3.32
CA GLY A 96 -5.90 8.56 -4.53
C GLY A 96 -7.12 9.33 -5.06
N GLY A 97 -7.50 9.05 -6.31
CA GLY A 97 -8.54 9.77 -7.03
C GLY A 97 -9.58 8.86 -7.68
N GLY A 98 -10.33 9.43 -8.62
CA GLY A 98 -11.36 8.72 -9.39
C GLY A 98 -12.66 8.47 -8.62
N GLY A 99 -13.67 8.01 -9.36
CA GLY A 99 -15.00 7.67 -8.83
C GLY A 99 -16.04 8.77 -8.86
N GLU A 100 -17.28 8.38 -8.50
CA GLU A 100 -18.49 9.20 -8.62
C GLU A 100 -18.80 10.03 -7.37
N TYR A 101 -18.08 9.84 -6.26
CA TYR A 101 -18.41 10.46 -4.98
C TYR A 101 -17.19 11.11 -4.31
N THR A 102 -17.47 12.12 -3.49
CA THR A 102 -16.46 12.84 -2.73
C THR A 102 -15.67 11.87 -1.84
N PRO A 103 -14.32 11.87 -1.92
CA PRO A 103 -13.49 11.00 -1.08
C PRO A 103 -13.77 11.23 0.41
N GLN A 104 -13.90 10.12 1.14
CA GLN A 104 -14.17 10.15 2.59
C GLN A 104 -12.88 10.40 3.38
N ILE A 105 -13.01 11.10 4.51
CA ILE A 105 -11.90 11.41 5.44
C ILE A 105 -12.01 10.53 6.68
N GLY A 106 -10.86 10.10 7.23
CA GLY A 106 -10.85 9.22 8.40
C GLY A 106 -11.44 7.86 8.06
N PHE A 107 -10.66 6.99 7.41
CA PHE A 107 -11.15 5.73 6.90
C PHE A 107 -10.68 4.53 7.73
N GLY A 108 -11.63 3.72 8.20
CA GLY A 108 -11.40 2.60 9.12
C GLY A 108 -10.31 1.63 8.66
N TRP A 109 -10.31 1.21 7.38
CA TRP A 109 -9.29 0.31 6.86
C TRP A 109 -7.88 0.91 6.81
N THR A 110 -7.75 2.22 6.61
CA THR A 110 -6.47 2.90 6.44
C THR A 110 -5.82 2.95 7.80
N ASN A 111 -6.61 3.35 8.80
CA ASN A 111 -6.19 3.36 10.19
C ASN A 111 -5.86 1.93 10.65
N GLY A 112 -6.72 0.96 10.35
CA GLY A 112 -6.52 -0.44 10.75
C GLY A 112 -5.24 -1.04 10.20
N VAL A 113 -5.01 -0.91 8.89
CA VAL A 113 -3.81 -1.44 8.22
C VAL A 113 -2.55 -0.71 8.68
N LEU A 114 -2.59 0.62 8.82
CA LEU A 114 -1.46 1.38 9.36
C LEU A 114 -1.08 0.93 10.77
N LEU A 115 -2.07 0.79 11.67
CA LEU A 115 -1.83 0.35 13.04
C LEU A 115 -1.34 -1.11 13.09
N SER A 116 -1.91 -2.00 12.28
CA SER A 116 -1.46 -3.39 12.14
C SER A 116 0.03 -3.46 11.74
N PHE A 117 0.41 -2.68 10.73
CA PHE A 117 1.80 -2.61 10.26
C PHE A 117 2.73 -2.02 11.31
N LEU A 118 2.36 -0.94 11.99
CA LEU A 118 3.16 -0.35 13.07
C LEU A 118 3.36 -1.33 14.23
N GLU A 119 2.33 -2.10 14.60
CA GLU A 119 2.44 -3.11 15.66
C GLU A 119 3.36 -4.28 15.26
N ARG A 120 3.23 -4.77 14.02
CA ARG A 120 4.02 -5.91 13.49
C ARG A 120 5.48 -5.56 13.20
N TYR A 121 5.75 -4.36 12.69
CA TYR A 121 7.08 -3.97 12.19
C TYR A 121 7.77 -2.87 13.01
N GLY A 122 7.04 -2.15 13.86
CA GLY A 122 7.59 -1.04 14.67
C GLY A 122 8.44 -1.49 15.85
N LYS A 123 8.36 -2.77 16.25
CA LYS A 123 9.13 -3.34 17.37
C LYS A 123 10.51 -3.87 16.99
N SER A 124 10.89 -3.78 15.70
CA SER A 124 12.12 -4.35 15.15
C SER A 124 13.26 -3.32 14.96
N GLY A 125 13.19 -2.18 15.65
CA GLY A 125 14.20 -1.11 15.60
C GLY A 125 15.25 -1.19 16.70
#